data_AF-A0A7R9AV70-F1
#
_entry.id   AF-A0A7R9AV70-F1
#
_cell.length_a   1.000
_cell.length_b   1.000
_cell.length_c   1.000
_cell.angle_alpha   90.00
_cell.angle_beta   90.00
_cell.angle_gamma   90.00
#
_symmetry.space_group_name_H-M   'P 1'
#
loop_
_entity.id
_entity.type
_entity.pdbx_description
1 polymer ?
#
loop_
_entity_poly.entity_id
_entity_poly.type
_entity_poly.pdbx_seq_one_letter_code
_entity_poly.pdbx_strand_id
1 'polypeptide(L)'
;MPVAGGMVTFPIMPNTLVHVLMYTYYLLALQGPDMQKKLAKFKKYLTAIQMVNFKFTNQLSKAIIYAFSSPVYLLVIIALYLFFVLVAGPKFMENRRPYSLKKIIAVYNILQVLANAYLFYGTLTSGWTDKISLGCYPIKYEDDPDLKLAGMVWKVFTLKIVDLLDTIFFVLRKKSNQVTFLHVYHHVSTIAISLLGAKYFPGGAATFPILPNTLVHVLMYTYYLLALQGPDMQKKLARFKKYLTTIQLVLLT
;
A
#
# COMPACT_ATOMS: atom_id res chain seq x y z
N MET A 1 -0.93 -18.24 -17.38
CA MET A 1 -2.00 -17.21 -17.52
C MET A 1 -1.65 -16.04 -16.63
N PRO A 2 -1.71 -14.77 -17.09
CA PRO A 2 -1.38 -13.65 -16.23
C PRO A 2 -2.41 -13.61 -15.10
N VAL A 3 -1.94 -13.56 -13.85
CA VAL A 3 -2.77 -13.48 -12.64
C VAL A 3 -3.55 -12.16 -12.70
N ALA A 4 -4.71 -12.20 -13.35
CA ALA A 4 -5.51 -11.05 -13.76
C ALA A 4 -6.18 -10.33 -12.57
N GLY A 5 -6.22 -10.96 -11.40
CA GLY A 5 -6.88 -10.39 -10.22
C GLY A 5 -6.09 -9.27 -9.55
N GLY A 6 -4.76 -9.29 -9.61
CA GLY A 6 -3.91 -8.37 -8.84
C GLY A 6 -3.60 -7.05 -9.53
N MET A 7 -3.16 -7.13 -10.80
CA MET A 7 -2.80 -5.97 -11.64
C MET A 7 -3.97 -5.00 -11.86
N VAL A 8 -5.21 -5.49 -11.78
CA VAL A 8 -6.43 -4.72 -12.04
C VAL A 8 -6.93 -4.01 -10.78
N THR A 9 -6.31 -4.18 -9.60
CA THR A 9 -6.77 -3.54 -8.34
C THR A 9 -6.28 -2.11 -8.15
N PHE A 10 -5.08 -1.77 -8.62
CA PHE A 10 -4.51 -0.41 -8.51
C PHE A 10 -5.39 0.69 -9.18
N PRO A 11 -6.00 0.44 -10.35
CA PRO A 11 -6.96 1.36 -10.98
C PRO A 11 -8.32 1.47 -10.28
N ILE A 12 -8.64 0.59 -9.32
CA ILE A 12 -9.93 0.57 -8.61
C ILE A 12 -10.01 1.68 -7.54
N MET A 13 -8.88 2.12 -6.96
CA MET A 13 -8.90 3.16 -5.92
C MET A 13 -9.41 4.54 -6.40
N PRO A 14 -9.00 5.07 -7.58
CA PRO A 14 -9.62 6.28 -8.13
C PRO A 14 -11.11 6.07 -8.45
N ASN A 15 -11.48 4.86 -8.88
CA ASN A 15 -12.85 4.50 -9.22
C ASN A 15 -13.79 4.52 -8.00
N THR A 16 -13.33 4.12 -6.81
CA THR A 16 -14.16 4.14 -5.59
C THR A 16 -14.49 5.56 -5.15
N LEU A 17 -13.56 6.52 -5.28
CA LEU A 17 -13.83 7.93 -4.98
C LEU A 17 -14.89 8.55 -5.91
N VAL A 18 -14.85 8.19 -7.19
CA VAL A 18 -15.88 8.61 -8.16
C VAL A 18 -17.23 7.97 -7.87
N HIS A 19 -17.25 6.74 -7.36
CA HIS A 19 -18.48 6.10 -6.90
C HIS A 19 -19.09 6.80 -5.68
N VAL A 20 -18.27 7.20 -4.69
CA VAL A 20 -18.75 7.99 -3.55
C VAL A 20 -19.44 9.26 -4.03
N LEU A 21 -18.81 10.03 -4.93
CA LEU A 21 -19.39 11.25 -5.49
C LEU A 21 -20.71 11.00 -6.25
N MET A 22 -20.78 9.90 -7.02
CA MET A 22 -21.98 9.48 -7.72
C MET A 22 -23.13 9.16 -6.76
N TYR A 23 -22.86 8.35 -5.74
CA TYR A 23 -23.89 7.94 -4.77
C TYR A 23 -24.35 9.12 -3.91
N THR A 24 -23.45 10.05 -3.57
CA THR A 24 -23.85 11.31 -2.92
C THR A 24 -24.77 12.14 -3.82
N TYR A 25 -24.49 12.24 -5.13
CA TYR A 25 -25.37 12.92 -6.07
C TYR A 25 -26.77 12.29 -6.13
N TYR A 26 -26.85 10.95 -6.21
CA TYR A 26 -28.15 10.25 -6.22
C TYR A 26 -28.94 10.46 -4.93
N LEU A 27 -28.27 10.43 -3.78
CA LEU A 27 -28.91 10.64 -2.49
C LEU A 27 -29.49 12.06 -2.35
N LEU A 28 -28.78 13.07 -2.85
CA LEU A 28 -29.28 14.46 -2.88
C LEU A 28 -30.42 14.65 -3.89
N ALA A 29 -30.40 13.92 -5.01
CA ALA A 29 -31.46 13.97 -6.02
C ALA A 29 -32.79 13.35 -5.56
N LEU A 30 -32.78 12.52 -4.51
CA LEU A 30 -33.98 11.93 -3.89
C LEU A 30 -34.75 12.94 -3.02
N GLN A 31 -34.17 14.10 -2.67
CA GLN A 31 -34.80 15.09 -1.80
C GLN A 31 -35.92 15.91 -2.48
N GLY A 32 -36.20 15.65 -3.77
CA GLY A 32 -37.34 16.23 -4.49
C GLY A 32 -36.96 17.05 -5.74
N PRO A 33 -37.97 17.52 -6.50
CA PRO A 33 -37.77 18.14 -7.81
C PRO A 33 -36.93 19.44 -7.78
N ASP A 34 -37.02 20.22 -6.70
CA ASP A 34 -36.21 21.44 -6.54
C ASP A 34 -34.72 21.15 -6.41
N MET A 35 -34.36 20.08 -5.69
CA MET A 35 -32.98 19.63 -5.57
C MET A 35 -32.45 19.04 -6.89
N GLN A 36 -33.29 18.32 -7.64
CA GLN A 36 -32.94 17.82 -8.97
C GLN A 36 -32.63 18.97 -9.94
N LYS A 37 -33.40 20.06 -9.91
CA LYS A 37 -33.18 21.25 -10.75
C LYS A 37 -31.86 21.96 -10.41
N LYS A 38 -31.50 22.03 -9.12
CA LYS A 38 -30.20 22.55 -8.66
C LYS A 38 -29.03 21.66 -9.11
N LEU A 39 -29.20 20.34 -9.02
CA LEU A 39 -28.18 19.35 -9.37
C LEU A 39 -28.02 19.12 -10.88
N ALA A 40 -29.01 19.49 -11.70
CA ALA A 40 -28.98 19.30 -13.16
C ALA A 40 -27.75 19.94 -13.84
N LYS A 41 -27.31 21.11 -13.35
CA LYS A 41 -26.09 21.77 -13.83
C LYS A 41 -24.80 21.03 -13.42
N PHE A 42 -24.83 20.29 -12.31
CA PHE A 42 -23.71 19.51 -11.79
C PHE A 42 -23.60 18.14 -12.45
N LYS A 43 -24.71 17.59 -12.96
CA LYS A 43 -24.74 16.30 -13.66
C LYS A 43 -23.70 16.19 -14.77
N LYS A 44 -23.56 17.23 -15.62
CA LYS A 44 -22.57 17.25 -16.71
C LYS A 44 -21.12 17.18 -16.22
N TYR A 45 -20.81 17.79 -15.07
CA TYR A 45 -19.48 17.76 -14.48
C TYR A 45 -19.21 16.39 -13.85
N LEU A 46 -20.21 15.79 -13.19
CA LEU A 46 -20.12 14.44 -12.66
C LEU A 46 -19.82 13.42 -13.78
N THR A 47 -20.55 13.49 -14.90
CA THR A 47 -20.31 12.61 -16.05
C THR A 47 -18.94 12.85 -16.70
N ALA A 48 -18.47 14.11 -16.77
CA ALA A 48 -17.12 14.42 -17.24
C ALA A 48 -16.04 13.83 -16.31
N ILE A 49 -16.19 13.98 -14.99
CA ILE A 49 -15.30 13.38 -14.00
C ILE A 49 -15.29 11.86 -14.13
N GLN A 50 -16.44 11.22 -14.33
CA GLN A 50 -16.55 9.79 -14.56
C GLN A 50 -15.82 9.33 -15.83
N MET A 51 -15.98 10.04 -16.95
CA MET A 51 -15.29 9.72 -18.20
C MET A 51 -13.78 9.92 -18.11
N VAL A 52 -13.34 11.00 -17.46
CA VAL A 52 -11.92 11.26 -17.20
C VAL A 52 -11.35 10.18 -16.31
N ASN A 53 -12.04 9.81 -15.24
CA ASN A 53 -11.63 8.72 -14.36
C ASN A 53 -11.58 7.39 -15.11
N PHE A 54 -12.58 7.06 -15.94
CA PHE A 54 -12.57 5.83 -16.73
C PHE A 54 -11.39 5.78 -17.71
N LYS A 55 -11.13 6.86 -18.45
CA LYS A 55 -9.98 6.95 -19.36
C LYS A 55 -8.65 6.86 -18.61
N PHE A 56 -8.53 7.59 -17.50
CA PHE A 56 -7.34 7.57 -16.65
C PHE A 56 -7.10 6.19 -16.06
N THR A 57 -8.11 5.59 -15.42
CA THR A 57 -8.09 4.23 -14.88
C THR A 57 -7.70 3.23 -15.98
N ASN A 58 -8.33 3.26 -17.15
CA ASN A 58 -8.02 2.31 -18.24
C ASN A 58 -6.59 2.47 -18.78
N GLN A 59 -6.12 3.70 -18.99
CA GLN A 59 -4.74 3.94 -19.42
C GLN A 59 -3.73 3.56 -18.35
N LEU A 60 -4.03 3.86 -17.09
CA LEU A 60 -3.22 3.44 -15.95
C LEU A 60 -3.19 1.91 -15.84
N SER A 61 -4.32 1.21 -16.00
CA SER A 61 -4.39 -0.26 -16.03
C SER A 61 -3.50 -0.83 -17.13
N LYS A 62 -3.57 -0.28 -18.35
CA LYS A 62 -2.77 -0.75 -19.49
C LYS A 62 -1.28 -0.48 -19.28
N ALA A 63 -0.93 0.71 -18.80
CA ALA A 63 0.43 1.08 -18.46
C ALA A 63 0.99 0.17 -17.36
N ILE A 64 0.21 -0.11 -16.33
CA ILE A 64 0.51 -1.07 -15.26
C ILE A 64 0.76 -2.45 -15.87
N ILE A 65 -0.20 -3.02 -16.60
CA ILE A 65 -0.06 -4.37 -17.19
C ILE A 65 1.20 -4.47 -18.06
N TYR A 66 1.44 -3.46 -18.92
CA TYR A 66 2.62 -3.41 -19.77
C TYR A 66 3.91 -3.30 -18.95
N ALA A 67 3.92 -2.44 -17.92
CA ALA A 67 5.07 -2.24 -17.08
C ALA A 67 5.40 -3.49 -16.24
N PHE A 68 4.39 -4.15 -15.65
CA PHE A 68 4.55 -5.39 -14.88
C PHE A 68 4.96 -6.62 -15.73
N SER A 69 4.72 -6.55 -17.03
CA SER A 69 5.20 -7.58 -17.96
C SER A 69 6.73 -7.58 -18.07
N SER A 70 7.38 -6.42 -17.90
CA SER A 70 8.83 -6.26 -18.03
C SER A 70 9.54 -6.07 -16.67
N PRO A 71 10.71 -6.69 -16.45
CA PRO A 71 11.53 -6.41 -15.25
C PRO A 71 12.02 -4.95 -15.18
N VAL A 72 11.97 -4.22 -16.31
CA VAL A 72 12.37 -2.80 -16.40
C VAL A 72 11.55 -1.92 -15.45
N TYR A 73 10.28 -2.24 -15.21
CA TYR A 73 9.43 -1.45 -14.30
C TYR A 73 9.95 -1.42 -12.86
N LEU A 74 10.43 -2.56 -12.35
CA LEU A 74 11.03 -2.63 -11.02
C LEU A 74 12.24 -1.70 -10.92
N LEU A 75 13.10 -1.74 -11.94
CA LEU A 75 14.28 -0.89 -12.02
C LEU A 75 13.90 0.59 -12.07
N VAL A 76 12.86 0.96 -12.80
CA VAL A 76 12.36 2.33 -12.87
C VAL A 76 11.84 2.81 -11.52
N ILE A 77 11.01 2.02 -10.81
CA ILE A 77 10.54 2.41 -9.47
C ILE A 77 11.72 2.59 -8.52
N ILE A 78 12.62 1.60 -8.46
CA ILE A 78 13.77 1.65 -7.55
C ILE A 78 14.66 2.86 -7.89
N ALA A 79 14.93 3.11 -9.16
CA ALA A 79 15.73 4.25 -9.60
C ALA A 79 15.08 5.59 -9.22
N LEU A 80 13.78 5.76 -9.49
CA LEU A 80 13.03 6.96 -9.11
C LEU A 80 13.00 7.17 -7.59
N TYR A 81 12.79 6.08 -6.84
CA TYR A 81 12.79 6.09 -5.39
C TYR A 81 14.15 6.51 -4.82
N LEU A 82 15.24 5.88 -5.27
CA LEU A 82 16.60 6.20 -4.83
C LEU A 82 16.98 7.62 -5.24
N PHE A 83 16.65 8.03 -6.47
CA PHE A 83 16.87 9.40 -6.93
C PHE A 83 16.15 10.42 -6.03
N PHE A 84 14.90 10.16 -5.66
CA PHE A 84 14.16 11.04 -4.77
C PHE A 84 14.78 11.07 -3.36
N VAL A 85 15.03 9.91 -2.74
CA VAL A 85 15.46 9.82 -1.34
C VAL A 85 16.90 10.31 -1.15
N LEU A 86 17.79 10.03 -2.10
CA LEU A 86 19.22 10.35 -1.96
C LEU A 86 19.60 11.71 -2.55
N VAL A 87 18.87 12.21 -3.56
CA VAL A 87 19.28 13.40 -4.30
C VAL A 87 18.18 14.47 -4.30
N ALA A 88 17.06 14.23 -4.96
CA ALA A 88 16.09 15.29 -5.25
C ALA A 88 15.39 15.82 -3.99
N GLY A 89 14.95 14.91 -3.11
CA GLY A 89 14.26 15.24 -1.87
C GLY A 89 15.14 15.99 -0.86
N PRO A 90 16.34 15.50 -0.51
CA PRO A 90 17.28 16.23 0.35
C PRO A 90 17.64 17.61 -0.21
N LYS A 91 17.95 17.71 -1.51
CA LYS A 91 18.27 18.98 -2.18
C LYS A 91 17.08 19.95 -2.17
N PHE A 92 15.87 19.46 -2.41
CA PHE A 92 14.66 20.27 -2.33
C PHE A 92 14.40 20.80 -0.91
N MET A 93 14.72 20.00 0.11
CA MET A 93 14.50 20.34 1.50
C MET A 93 15.62 21.19 2.11
N GLU A 94 16.81 21.27 1.52
CA GLU A 94 18.00 21.95 2.06
C GLU A 94 17.67 23.34 2.64
N ASN A 95 17.05 24.21 1.83
CA ASN A 95 16.69 25.58 2.19
C ASN A 95 15.27 25.74 2.75
N ARG A 96 14.57 24.64 3.08
CA ARG A 96 13.19 24.66 3.58
C ARG A 96 13.11 24.24 5.03
N ARG A 97 12.10 24.76 5.74
CA ARG A 97 11.77 24.27 7.10
C ARG A 97 11.09 22.89 7.00
N PRO A 98 11.27 22.01 8.01
CA PRO A 98 10.61 20.70 8.01
C PRO A 98 9.09 20.85 7.99
N TYR A 99 8.40 20.09 7.15
CA TYR A 99 6.94 20.17 7.03
C TYR A 99 6.22 19.56 8.25
N SER A 100 5.16 20.21 8.72
CA SER A 100 4.27 19.68 9.76
C SER A 100 3.20 18.78 9.16
N LEU A 101 3.57 17.54 8.86
CA LEU A 101 2.69 16.56 8.21
C LEU A 101 1.91 15.68 9.20
N LYS A 102 1.75 16.09 10.46
CA LYS A 102 1.18 15.24 11.53
C LYS A 102 -0.15 14.61 11.16
N LYS A 103 -1.10 15.40 10.63
CA LYS A 103 -2.44 14.91 10.24
C LYS A 103 -2.36 13.91 9.08
N ILE A 104 -1.55 14.21 8.06
CA ILE A 104 -1.36 13.35 6.89
C ILE A 104 -0.75 12.01 7.31
N ILE A 105 0.29 12.05 8.16
CA ILE A 105 0.94 10.85 8.68
C ILE A 105 0.00 10.04 9.59
N ALA A 106 -0.86 10.71 10.37
CA ALA A 106 -1.86 10.01 11.17
C ALA A 106 -2.86 9.23 10.28
N VAL A 107 -3.40 9.87 9.24
CA VAL A 107 -4.30 9.21 8.29
C VAL A 107 -3.58 8.07 7.57
N TYR A 108 -2.36 8.31 7.08
CA TYR A 108 -1.53 7.29 6.44
C TYR A 108 -1.29 6.08 7.36
N ASN A 109 -0.90 6.30 8.62
CA ASN A 109 -0.66 5.21 9.58
C ASN A 109 -1.94 4.42 9.87
N ILE A 110 -3.10 5.07 9.96
CA ILE A 110 -4.40 4.39 10.14
C ILE A 110 -4.69 3.50 8.92
N LEU A 111 -4.55 4.05 7.71
CA LEU A 111 -4.76 3.29 6.48
C LEU A 111 -3.79 2.11 6.37
N GLN A 112 -2.53 2.30 6.76
CA GLN A 112 -1.53 1.25 6.81
C GLN A 112 -1.89 0.14 7.82
N VAL A 113 -2.36 0.49 9.02
CA VAL A 113 -2.85 -0.50 10.00
C VAL A 113 -3.99 -1.32 9.42
N LEU A 114 -5.00 -0.67 8.83
CA LEU A 114 -6.16 -1.35 8.24
C LEU A 114 -5.78 -2.22 7.04
N ALA A 115 -4.91 -1.72 6.17
CA ALA A 115 -4.44 -2.46 5.00
C ALA A 115 -3.64 -3.71 5.41
N ASN A 116 -2.71 -3.57 6.35
CA ASN A 116 -1.92 -4.71 6.83
C ASN A 116 -2.80 -5.73 7.59
N ALA A 117 -3.77 -5.29 8.38
CA ALA A 117 -4.72 -6.19 9.03
C ALA A 117 -5.59 -6.95 8.03
N TYR A 118 -6.07 -6.27 6.97
CA TYR A 118 -6.79 -6.90 5.87
C TYR A 118 -5.93 -7.93 5.13
N LEU A 119 -4.67 -7.62 4.84
CA LEU A 119 -3.76 -8.54 4.16
C LEU A 119 -3.40 -9.74 5.04
N PHE A 120 -3.21 -9.52 6.34
CA PHE A 120 -2.98 -10.60 7.30
C PHE A 120 -4.15 -11.58 7.30
N TYR A 121 -5.36 -11.08 7.55
CA TYR A 121 -6.57 -11.91 7.57
C TYR A 121 -6.86 -12.55 6.21
N GLY A 122 -6.69 -11.80 5.13
CA GLY A 122 -6.88 -12.28 3.76
C GLY A 122 -5.92 -13.40 3.40
N THR A 123 -4.64 -13.28 3.75
CA THR A 123 -3.62 -14.31 3.51
C THR A 123 -3.87 -15.53 4.40
N LEU A 124 -4.22 -15.31 5.67
CA LEU A 124 -4.50 -16.39 6.63
C LEU A 124 -5.68 -17.26 6.17
N THR A 125 -6.75 -16.64 5.69
CA THR A 125 -7.98 -17.31 5.21
C THR A 125 -7.93 -17.73 3.74
N SER A 126 -6.75 -17.69 3.09
CA SER A 126 -6.57 -18.14 1.71
C SER A 126 -5.78 -19.45 1.65
N GLY A 127 -5.94 -20.32 2.65
CA GLY A 127 -5.35 -21.66 2.69
C GLY A 127 -4.50 -21.96 3.92
N TRP A 128 -3.98 -20.94 4.62
CA TRP A 128 -3.12 -21.15 5.80
C TRP A 128 -3.85 -21.72 7.03
N THR A 129 -5.18 -21.65 7.07
CA THR A 129 -6.00 -22.21 8.15
C THR A 129 -6.40 -23.67 7.97
N ASP A 130 -6.43 -24.14 6.72
CA ASP A 130 -7.18 -25.33 6.33
C ASP A 130 -6.46 -26.24 5.33
N LYS A 131 -5.52 -25.73 4.53
CA LYS A 131 -4.90 -26.46 3.41
C LYS A 131 -3.37 -26.44 3.37
N ILE A 132 -2.76 -25.32 3.73
CA ILE A 132 -1.31 -25.08 3.62
C ILE A 132 -0.67 -25.47 4.94
N SER A 133 0.24 -26.44 4.90
CA SER A 133 1.10 -26.79 6.02
C SER A 133 2.42 -26.02 5.95
N LEU A 134 3.13 -25.91 7.08
CA LEU A 134 4.49 -25.34 7.16
C LEU A 134 5.54 -26.18 6.40
N GLY A 135 5.15 -27.35 5.86
CA GLY A 135 6.00 -28.19 5.02
C GLY A 135 6.03 -27.74 3.55
N CYS A 136 6.50 -28.62 2.67
CA CYS A 136 6.53 -28.35 1.23
C CYS A 136 5.12 -28.45 0.64
N TYR A 137 4.40 -27.33 0.60
CA TYR A 137 3.13 -27.22 -0.13
C TYR A 137 3.38 -26.56 -1.50
N PRO A 138 3.21 -27.31 -2.61
CA PRO A 138 3.47 -26.79 -3.96
C PRO A 138 2.41 -25.76 -4.36
N ILE A 139 2.76 -24.89 -5.30
CA ILE A 139 1.84 -23.93 -5.88
C ILE A 139 0.92 -24.69 -6.86
N LYS A 140 -0.37 -24.74 -6.54
CA LYS A 140 -1.39 -25.25 -7.46
C LYS A 140 -2.11 -24.07 -8.11
N TYR A 141 -2.47 -24.20 -9.38
CA TYR A 141 -3.12 -23.15 -10.17
C TYR A 141 -4.55 -23.54 -10.56
N GLU A 142 -5.18 -24.41 -9.77
CA GLU A 142 -6.43 -25.10 -10.14
C GLU A 142 -7.59 -24.78 -9.19
N ASP A 143 -7.33 -24.45 -7.93
CA ASP A 143 -8.36 -24.24 -6.91
C ASP A 143 -8.65 -22.75 -6.61
N ASP A 144 -9.90 -22.45 -6.21
CA ASP A 144 -10.35 -21.12 -5.77
C ASP A 144 -9.48 -20.44 -4.67
N PRO A 145 -9.01 -21.16 -3.61
CA PRO A 145 -8.19 -20.56 -2.57
C PRO A 145 -6.79 -20.16 -3.05
N ASP A 146 -6.21 -20.90 -4.00
CA ASP A 146 -4.88 -20.59 -4.53
C ASP A 146 -4.92 -19.33 -5.40
N LEU A 147 -6.00 -19.15 -6.18
CA LEU A 147 -6.26 -17.90 -6.92
C LEU A 147 -6.50 -16.72 -5.98
N LYS A 148 -7.20 -16.95 -4.86
CA LYS A 148 -7.41 -15.93 -3.81
C LYS A 148 -6.07 -15.54 -3.16
N LEU A 149 -5.21 -16.52 -2.83
CA LEU A 149 -3.88 -16.30 -2.28
C LEU A 149 -2.99 -15.52 -3.25
N ALA A 150 -2.99 -15.88 -4.53
CA ALA A 150 -2.29 -15.16 -5.59
C ALA A 150 -2.72 -13.68 -5.67
N GLY A 151 -4.04 -13.44 -5.54
CA GLY A 151 -4.59 -12.09 -5.43
C GLY A 151 -4.09 -11.32 -4.20
N MET A 152 -3.93 -11.98 -3.05
CA MET A 152 -3.38 -11.37 -1.83
C MET A 152 -1.90 -11.03 -1.97
N VAL A 153 -1.09 -11.93 -2.54
CA VAL A 153 0.34 -11.67 -2.81
C VAL A 153 0.51 -10.43 -3.70
N TRP A 154 -0.37 -10.25 -4.68
CA TRP A 154 -0.37 -9.07 -5.52
C TRP A 154 -0.73 -7.77 -4.77
N LYS A 155 -1.67 -7.84 -3.83
CA LYS A 155 -2.03 -6.69 -2.97
C LYS A 155 -0.91 -6.37 -1.97
N VAL A 156 -0.16 -7.37 -1.50
CA VAL A 156 1.04 -7.17 -0.68
C VAL A 156 2.09 -6.38 -1.45
N PHE A 157 2.40 -6.79 -2.68
CA PHE A 157 3.32 -6.04 -3.53
C PHE A 157 2.85 -4.58 -3.74
N THR A 158 1.56 -4.38 -4.01
CA THR A 158 0.96 -3.04 -4.12
C THR A 158 1.17 -2.22 -2.85
N LEU A 159 0.96 -2.81 -1.67
CA LEU A 159 1.19 -2.14 -0.39
C LEU A 159 2.68 -1.79 -0.18
N LYS A 160 3.61 -2.63 -0.62
CA LYS A 160 5.05 -2.33 -0.54
C LYS A 160 5.48 -1.12 -1.37
N ILE A 161 4.78 -0.82 -2.48
CA ILE A 161 4.98 0.46 -3.19
C ILE A 161 4.53 1.63 -2.30
N VAL A 162 3.40 1.49 -1.60
CA VAL A 162 2.88 2.53 -0.69
C VAL A 162 3.80 2.73 0.51
N ASP A 163 4.47 1.69 1.01
CA ASP A 163 5.46 1.76 2.09
C ASP A 163 6.65 2.69 1.74
N LEU A 164 6.93 2.94 0.45
CA LEU A 164 7.94 3.93 0.04
C LEU A 164 7.60 5.37 0.46
N LEU A 165 6.33 5.65 0.79
CA LEU A 165 5.94 6.95 1.31
C LEU A 165 6.56 7.23 2.70
N ASP A 166 6.95 6.20 3.47
CA ASP A 166 7.58 6.37 4.78
C ASP A 166 8.88 7.19 4.68
N THR A 167 9.76 6.80 3.76
CA THR A 167 11.01 7.50 3.46
C THR A 167 10.75 8.89 2.93
N ILE A 168 9.73 9.07 2.09
CA ILE A 168 9.33 10.39 1.59
C ILE A 168 8.93 11.29 2.76
N PHE A 169 8.14 10.80 3.71
CA PHE A 169 7.80 11.55 4.92
C PHE A 169 9.02 11.89 5.78
N PHE A 170 10.00 10.98 5.90
CA PHE A 170 11.24 11.26 6.63
C PHE A 170 12.05 12.39 5.99
N VAL A 171 12.19 12.37 4.66
CA VAL A 171 12.87 13.42 3.89
C VAL A 171 12.16 14.77 4.06
N LEU A 172 10.84 14.82 3.84
CA LEU A 172 10.05 16.06 3.97
C LEU A 172 10.00 16.63 5.39
N ARG A 173 10.26 15.80 6.41
CA ARG A 173 10.35 16.22 7.82
C ARG A 173 11.77 16.51 8.28
N LYS A 174 12.76 16.44 7.39
CA LYS A 174 14.20 16.53 7.71
C LYS A 174 14.62 15.57 8.83
N LYS A 175 14.13 14.34 8.79
CA LYS A 175 14.50 13.25 9.71
C LYS A 175 15.49 12.30 9.05
N SER A 176 16.63 12.85 8.62
CA SER A 176 17.70 12.09 7.94
C SER A 176 18.26 10.95 8.79
N ASN A 177 18.24 11.08 10.12
CA ASN A 177 18.61 10.02 11.04
C ASN A 177 17.71 8.76 10.97
N GLN A 178 16.52 8.86 10.37
CA GLN A 178 15.63 7.72 10.12
C GLN A 178 15.87 7.09 8.75
N VAL A 179 16.47 7.82 7.81
CA VAL A 179 16.81 7.33 6.46
C VAL A 179 18.20 6.70 6.51
N THR A 180 18.30 5.55 7.18
CA THR A 180 19.55 4.80 7.28
C THR A 180 19.75 3.90 6.06
N PHE A 181 20.98 3.43 5.83
CA PHE A 181 21.27 2.42 4.81
C PHE A 181 20.37 1.19 4.95
N LEU A 182 20.22 0.68 6.18
CA LEU A 182 19.39 -0.50 6.46
C LEU A 182 17.92 -0.27 6.07
N HIS A 183 17.38 0.91 6.37
CA HIS A 183 16.01 1.25 6.02
C HIS A 183 15.82 1.29 4.50
N VAL A 184 16.68 2.01 3.77
CA VAL A 184 16.61 2.11 2.31
C VAL A 184 16.82 0.73 1.65
N TYR A 185 17.81 -0.04 2.11
CA TYR A 185 18.08 -1.39 1.64
C TYR A 185 16.85 -2.30 1.81
N HIS A 186 16.24 -2.30 3.00
CA HIS A 186 15.04 -3.07 3.29
C HIS A 186 13.85 -2.67 2.39
N HIS A 187 13.58 -1.38 2.20
CA HIS A 187 12.48 -0.95 1.34
C HIS A 187 12.71 -1.32 -0.14
N VAL A 188 13.95 -1.27 -0.63
CA VAL A 188 14.30 -1.69 -1.99
C VAL A 188 14.18 -3.21 -2.14
N SER A 189 14.76 -3.97 -1.22
CA SER A 189 14.78 -5.44 -1.29
C SER A 189 13.38 -6.03 -1.15
N THR A 190 12.54 -5.52 -0.25
CA THR A 190 11.18 -6.01 -0.05
C THR A 190 10.26 -5.77 -1.26
N ILE A 191 10.43 -4.66 -1.99
CA ILE A 191 9.70 -4.43 -3.24
C ILE A 191 10.15 -5.39 -4.34
N ALA A 192 11.46 -5.61 -4.45
CA ALA A 192 12.00 -6.58 -5.41
C ALA A 192 11.50 -8.00 -5.12
N ILE A 193 11.63 -8.45 -3.87
CA ILE A 193 11.18 -9.79 -3.43
C ILE A 193 9.68 -9.95 -3.62
N SER A 194 8.87 -8.96 -3.22
CA SER A 194 7.41 -9.05 -3.36
C SER A 194 6.95 -9.08 -4.82
N LEU A 195 7.64 -8.38 -5.73
CA LEU A 195 7.34 -8.47 -7.16
C LEU A 195 7.71 -9.84 -7.73
N LEU A 196 8.91 -10.35 -7.39
CA LEU A 196 9.35 -11.68 -7.83
C LEU A 196 8.40 -12.77 -7.30
N GLY A 197 7.98 -12.66 -6.04
CA GLY A 197 6.96 -13.52 -5.43
C GLY A 197 5.63 -13.43 -6.17
N ALA A 198 5.11 -12.21 -6.41
CA ALA A 198 3.84 -12.04 -7.14
C ALA A 198 3.89 -12.52 -8.60
N LYS A 199 5.06 -12.51 -9.24
CA LYS A 199 5.23 -12.89 -10.65
C LYS A 199 5.50 -14.38 -10.85
N TYR A 200 6.35 -14.97 -10.02
CA TYR A 200 6.86 -16.33 -10.22
C TYR A 200 6.35 -17.33 -9.19
N PHE A 201 6.05 -16.87 -7.97
CA PHE A 201 5.63 -17.73 -6.85
C PHE A 201 4.39 -17.17 -6.12
N PRO A 202 3.25 -16.96 -6.80
CA PRO A 202 2.09 -16.29 -6.23
C PRO A 202 1.25 -17.25 -5.34
N GLY A 203 1.88 -18.04 -4.48
CA GLY A 203 1.15 -18.99 -3.64
C GLY A 203 2.04 -19.99 -2.90
N GLY A 204 1.40 -20.95 -2.23
CA GLY A 204 2.05 -22.04 -1.50
C GLY A 204 2.79 -21.59 -0.23
N ALA A 205 3.63 -22.48 0.29
CA ALA A 205 4.37 -22.27 1.54
C ALA A 205 5.32 -21.05 1.50
N ALA A 206 5.77 -20.65 0.30
CA ALA A 206 6.59 -19.46 0.10
C ALA A 206 5.92 -18.15 0.54
N THR A 207 4.59 -18.14 0.70
CA THR A 207 3.84 -16.98 1.20
C THR A 207 3.87 -16.85 2.73
N PHE A 208 4.44 -17.81 3.46
CA PHE A 208 4.53 -17.78 4.92
C PHE A 208 5.08 -16.47 5.48
N PRO A 209 6.19 -15.90 4.96
CA PRO A 209 6.77 -14.67 5.51
C PRO A 209 5.84 -13.47 5.45
N ILE A 210 4.81 -13.49 4.59
CA ILE A 210 3.80 -12.42 4.48
C ILE A 210 2.99 -12.29 5.77
N LEU A 211 2.63 -13.40 6.41
CA LEU A 211 1.79 -13.40 7.62
C LEU A 211 2.46 -12.66 8.78
N PRO A 212 3.64 -13.06 9.28
CA PRO A 212 4.24 -12.34 10.38
C PRO A 212 4.73 -10.95 9.97
N ASN A 213 5.08 -10.70 8.70
CA ASN A 213 5.43 -9.36 8.21
C ASN A 213 4.24 -8.39 8.32
N THR A 214 3.07 -8.77 7.80
CA THR A 214 1.86 -7.93 7.85
C THR A 214 1.39 -7.72 9.29
N LEU A 215 1.48 -8.73 10.16
CA LEU A 215 1.19 -8.59 11.58
C LEU A 215 2.12 -7.58 12.27
N VAL A 216 3.42 -7.65 12.01
CA VAL A 216 4.38 -6.70 12.59
C VAL A 216 4.21 -5.30 12.03
N HIS A 217 3.85 -5.16 10.75
CA HIS A 217 3.48 -3.87 10.19
C HIS A 217 2.24 -3.27 10.88
N VAL A 218 1.23 -4.07 11.24
CA VAL A 218 0.10 -3.60 12.08
C VAL A 218 0.62 -3.03 13.40
N LEU A 219 1.49 -3.75 14.10
CA LEU A 219 2.06 -3.30 15.38
C LEU A 219 2.92 -2.04 15.21
N MET A 220 3.75 -1.98 14.17
CA MET A 220 4.65 -0.86 13.89
C MET A 220 3.88 0.42 13.54
N TYR A 221 2.90 0.36 12.64
CA TYR A 221 2.11 1.55 12.28
C TYR A 221 1.18 1.99 13.42
N THR A 222 0.69 1.05 14.23
CA THR A 222 -0.02 1.39 15.49
C THR A 222 0.91 2.13 16.44
N TYR A 223 2.14 1.66 16.63
CA TYR A 223 3.16 2.34 17.42
C TYR A 223 3.42 3.76 16.89
N TYR A 224 3.57 3.94 15.57
CA TYR A 224 3.78 5.26 14.98
C TYR A 224 2.57 6.19 15.16
N LEU A 225 1.35 5.67 15.08
CA LEU A 225 0.13 6.45 15.34
C LEU A 225 0.08 6.93 16.79
N LEU A 226 0.35 6.06 17.75
CA LEU A 226 0.38 6.42 19.18
C LEU A 226 1.51 7.41 19.48
N ALA A 227 2.67 7.28 18.83
CA ALA A 227 3.79 8.20 19.00
C ALA A 227 3.48 9.64 18.52
N LEU A 228 2.44 9.86 17.72
CA LEU A 228 2.00 11.20 17.31
C LEU A 228 1.26 11.98 18.41
N GLN A 229 0.77 11.31 19.46
CA GLN A 229 -0.04 11.91 20.52
C GLN A 229 0.74 12.84 21.45
N GLY A 230 2.08 12.77 21.46
CA GLY A 230 2.92 13.72 22.18
C GLY A 230 4.08 13.07 22.95
N PRO A 231 4.88 13.89 23.66
CA PRO A 231 6.09 13.45 24.37
C PRO A 231 5.81 12.40 25.45
N ASP A 232 4.69 12.51 26.17
CA ASP A 232 4.35 11.58 27.24
C ASP A 232 4.03 10.18 26.71
N MET A 233 3.32 10.10 25.58
CA MET A 233 3.06 8.83 24.91
C MET A 233 4.35 8.25 24.31
N GLN A 234 5.23 9.09 23.76
CA GLN A 234 6.54 8.66 23.27
C GLN A 234 7.41 8.06 24.38
N LYS A 235 7.41 8.65 25.59
CA LYS A 235 8.10 8.06 26.75
C LYS A 235 7.55 6.69 27.12
N LYS A 236 6.23 6.53 27.16
CA LYS A 236 5.59 5.23 27.46
C LYS A 236 5.98 4.18 26.40
N LEU A 237 5.94 4.56 25.13
CA LEU A 237 6.27 3.72 23.98
C LEU A 237 7.76 3.40 23.86
N ALA A 238 8.67 4.23 24.38
CA ALA A 238 10.11 4.00 24.28
C ALA A 238 10.55 2.64 24.85
N ARG A 239 9.84 2.13 25.87
CA ARG A 239 10.06 0.80 26.43
C ARG A 239 9.74 -0.33 25.45
N PHE A 240 8.70 -0.15 24.64
CA PHE A 240 8.25 -1.13 23.64
C PHE A 240 9.05 -1.06 22.34
N LYS A 241 9.73 0.07 22.08
CA LYS A 241 10.52 0.27 20.87
C LYS A 241 11.55 -0.82 20.65
N LYS A 242 12.26 -1.25 21.71
CA LYS A 242 13.29 -2.30 21.61
C LYS A 242 12.70 -3.63 21.14
N TYR A 243 11.57 -4.05 21.70
CA TYR A 243 10.89 -5.28 21.33
C TYR A 243 10.39 -5.25 19.87
N LEU A 244 9.81 -4.13 19.44
CA LEU A 244 9.39 -3.97 18.03
C LEU A 244 10.58 -4.11 17.08
N THR A 245 11.70 -3.44 17.38
CA THR A 245 12.91 -3.55 16.55
C THR A 245 13.48 -4.96 16.54
N THR A 246 13.49 -5.67 17.68
CA THR A 246 13.96 -7.06 17.75
C THR A 246 13.09 -7.98 16.90
N ILE A 247 11.76 -7.86 17.02
CA ILE A 247 10.81 -8.65 16.22
C ILE A 247 11.01 -8.37 14.73
N GLN A 248 11.19 -7.11 14.34
CA GLN A 248 11.47 -6.73 12.96
C GLN A 248 12.76 -7.34 12.44
N LEU A 249 13.83 -7.33 13.22
CA LEU A 249 15.13 -7.88 12.82
C LEU A 249 15.06 -9.41 12.65
N VAL A 250 14.39 -10.12 13.55
CA VAL A 250 14.19 -11.58 13.46
C VAL A 250 13.37 -11.96 12.22
N LEU A 251 12.45 -11.11 11.81
CA LEU A 251 11.62 -11.31 10.62
C LEU A 251 12.29 -10.88 9.30
N LEU A 252 13.42 -10.17 9.39
CA LEU A 252 14.24 -9.74 8.26
C LEU A 252 15.34 -10.76 7.89
N THR A 253 15.67 -11.69 8.80
CA THR A 253 16.64 -12.80 8.64
C THR A 253 15.95 -14.11 8.33
#